data_AF-A0A806TSX5-F1
#
_entry.id   AF-A0A806TSX5-F1
#
_cell.length_a   1.000
_cell.length_b   1.000
_cell.length_c   1.000
_cell.angle_alpha   90.00
_cell.angle_beta   90.00
_cell.angle_gamma   90.00
#
_symmetry.space_group_name_H-M   'P 1'
#
loop_
_entity.id
_entity.type
_entity.pdbx_description
1 polymer ?
#
loop_
_entity_poly.entity_id
_entity_poly.type
_entity_poly.pdbx_seq_one_letter_code
_entity_poly.pdbx_strand_id
1 'polypeptide(L)'
;MMKKKLAVISTACLLILASDPISSYATPDSPDSSSDVLDQSTDVDTTEDVKAIFDSLYQEGYSLGEEDGYAQKKFEQFDQTTGLDKSSEEFTWFMMGYTVGYKKGQQQKEEELKTEQENEMAAGEEEGYQQGVLDYKHATIRSEIAPFPSKSSDWNKGYVQGYKKAISLMDLSVKAKKEGYEQGLENDSMSVPSMYDDEDVTRQAFTEGFETAQAEVLNQQKKQFEKQGYVQGFHDLPLEVPAEAEGELQTAFEQGYEKGQKQKQKNVKADGYDSAFTYQTYRAPKSLQDKPQLEKWYKAGFYSNKDVKSLQQKAYKDGWKLGKEMSVPKKYKQNKAAVAMYKKYFEQGQKKQDKTVSHILLGSGIVLTLLALITLWRLRRRKNEDTTPDS
;
A
#
# COMPACT_ATOMS: atom_id res chain seq x y z
N MET A 1 33.54 28.96 -28.86
CA MET A 1 32.07 29.14 -28.81
C MET A 1 31.63 28.92 -27.37
N MET A 2 31.63 29.91 -26.47
CA MET A 2 30.57 30.91 -26.24
C MET A 2 29.12 30.36 -26.25
N LYS A 3 28.54 30.20 -25.04
CA LYS A 3 27.24 30.73 -24.54
C LYS A 3 26.98 30.12 -23.14
N LYS A 4 27.21 30.88 -22.04
CA LYS A 4 26.24 31.62 -21.19
C LYS A 4 25.30 30.68 -20.41
N LYS A 5 25.58 30.37 -19.12
CA LYS A 5 25.20 31.05 -17.85
C LYS A 5 23.69 31.03 -17.55
N LEU A 6 23.31 30.39 -16.42
CA LEU A 6 22.53 31.03 -15.35
C LEU A 6 22.66 30.18 -14.06
N ALA A 7 23.27 30.75 -13.03
CA ALA A 7 23.28 30.23 -11.67
C ALA A 7 22.45 31.20 -10.84
N VAL A 8 21.42 30.70 -10.16
CA VAL A 8 20.52 31.47 -9.30
C VAL A 8 21.18 31.55 -7.93
N ILE A 9 21.66 32.75 -7.57
CA ILE A 9 22.21 33.07 -6.25
C ILE A 9 21.06 33.62 -5.41
N SER A 10 20.70 32.86 -4.37
CA SER A 10 19.87 33.30 -3.26
C SER A 10 20.54 34.47 -2.55
N THR A 11 19.86 35.62 -2.49
CA THR A 11 20.35 36.80 -1.76
C THR A 11 19.26 37.21 -0.77
N ALA A 12 19.47 36.86 0.49
CA ALA A 12 18.76 37.44 1.62
C ALA A 12 19.29 38.87 1.82
N CYS A 13 18.47 39.87 1.52
CA CYS A 13 18.76 41.26 1.84
C CYS A 13 18.32 41.58 3.26
N LEU A 14 19.30 41.59 4.17
CA LEU A 14 19.24 42.25 5.46
C LEU A 14 19.37 43.77 5.20
N LEU A 15 18.30 44.54 5.40
CA LEU A 15 18.38 46.01 5.41
C LEU A 15 18.69 46.48 6.83
N ILE A 16 19.96 46.80 7.03
CA ILE A 16 20.48 47.56 8.18
C ILE A 16 20.21 49.03 7.89
N LEU A 17 19.47 49.70 8.78
CA LEU A 17 19.29 51.15 8.78
C LEU A 17 20.63 51.80 9.17
N ALA A 18 21.31 52.39 8.18
CA ALA A 18 22.40 53.33 8.40
C ALA A 18 21.86 54.75 8.18
N SER A 19 21.76 55.49 9.27
CA SER A 19 21.54 56.93 9.31
C SER A 19 22.80 57.65 8.85
N ASP A 20 22.70 58.47 7.82
CA ASP A 20 23.75 59.43 7.42
C ASP A 20 23.32 60.88 7.69
N PRO A 21 24.29 61.78 7.97
CA PRO A 21 24.07 63.06 8.64
C PRO A 21 23.79 64.20 7.67
N ILE A 22 22.97 65.16 8.11
CA ILE A 22 22.70 66.40 7.35
C ILE A 22 23.90 67.33 7.45
N SER A 23 24.34 67.78 6.27
CA SER A 23 25.47 68.68 6.03
C SER A 23 25.12 70.15 6.30
N SER A 24 26.16 70.85 6.75
CA SER A 24 26.34 72.26 7.11
C SER A 24 25.94 73.32 6.07
N TYR A 25 25.58 74.50 6.58
CA TYR A 25 25.77 75.80 5.92
C TYR A 25 26.38 76.74 7.00
N ALA A 26 27.68 77.04 6.95
CA ALA A 26 28.33 78.17 6.25
C ALA A 26 28.08 79.56 6.91
N THR A 27 29.11 80.05 7.62
CA THR A 27 29.36 81.47 7.94
C THR A 27 29.92 82.21 6.71
N PRO A 28 29.85 83.57 6.66
CA PRO A 28 31.08 84.34 6.87
C PRO A 28 30.94 85.75 7.51
N ASP A 29 31.96 86.08 8.32
CA ASP A 29 32.70 87.33 8.54
C ASP A 29 32.06 88.72 8.76
N SER A 30 32.49 89.29 9.90
CA SER A 30 32.56 90.69 10.38
C SER A 30 33.26 91.68 9.42
N PRO A 31 33.07 93.03 9.53
CA PRO A 31 33.63 93.81 10.65
C PRO A 31 32.90 95.10 11.13
N ASP A 32 33.06 95.35 12.44
CA ASP A 32 33.43 96.60 13.14
C ASP A 32 32.62 97.90 12.95
N SER A 33 31.88 98.31 14.01
CA SER A 33 31.88 99.70 14.49
C SER A 33 31.26 99.83 15.89
N SER A 34 32.01 100.50 16.76
CA SER A 34 31.73 100.84 18.15
C SER A 34 30.53 101.76 18.37
N SER A 35 29.79 101.56 19.45
CA SER A 35 29.52 102.60 20.46
C SER A 35 28.77 102.03 21.67
N ASP A 36 29.38 102.19 22.84
CA ASP A 36 28.78 101.99 24.17
C ASP A 36 27.45 102.73 24.33
N VAL A 37 26.42 102.08 24.88
CA VAL A 37 25.64 102.60 26.03
C VAL A 37 25.09 101.40 26.83
N LEU A 38 25.43 101.42 28.11
CA LEU A 38 24.98 100.57 29.21
C LEU A 38 23.51 100.88 29.56
N ASP A 39 22.59 99.90 29.59
CA ASP A 39 21.54 99.88 30.62
C ASP A 39 20.88 98.49 30.83
N GLN A 40 21.24 97.92 31.98
CA GLN A 40 20.47 97.14 32.95
C GLN A 40 19.26 96.25 32.53
N SER A 41 19.50 94.94 32.66
CA SER A 41 18.65 93.92 33.33
C SER A 41 17.22 93.64 32.82
N THR A 42 17.08 92.51 32.13
CA THR A 42 16.18 91.40 32.50
C THR A 42 16.58 90.16 31.68
N ASP A 43 17.58 89.42 32.16
CA ASP A 43 17.88 88.07 31.64
C ASP A 43 16.83 87.11 32.20
N VAL A 44 15.79 86.87 31.41
CA VAL A 44 14.84 85.76 31.58
C VAL A 44 14.86 84.98 30.27
N ASP A 45 15.56 83.84 30.30
CA ASP A 45 15.38 82.58 29.56
C ASP A 45 14.64 82.51 28.21
N THR A 46 14.82 83.50 27.32
CA THR A 46 14.08 83.57 26.04
C THR A 46 14.33 82.42 25.06
N THR A 47 15.49 81.75 25.10
CA THR A 47 15.83 80.67 24.17
C THR A 47 15.24 79.30 24.52
N GLU A 48 15.16 78.96 25.82
CA GLU A 48 14.51 77.72 26.24
C GLU A 48 13.00 77.80 26.04
N ASP A 49 12.41 78.98 26.28
CA ASP A 49 10.99 79.26 26.07
C ASP A 49 10.58 79.13 24.58
N VAL A 50 11.38 79.69 23.65
CA VAL A 50 11.11 79.58 22.21
C VAL A 50 11.20 78.14 21.72
N LYS A 51 12.17 77.35 22.21
CA LYS A 51 12.28 75.93 21.87
C LYS A 51 11.09 75.12 22.40
N ALA A 52 10.65 75.40 23.62
CA ALA A 52 9.48 74.74 24.20
C ALA A 52 8.19 75.06 23.42
N ILE A 53 8.03 76.32 22.97
CA ILE A 53 6.91 76.74 22.12
C ILE A 53 6.97 76.04 20.75
N PHE A 54 8.15 76.00 20.11
CA PHE A 54 8.36 75.25 18.86
C PHE A 54 7.98 73.78 19.01
N ASP A 55 8.53 73.09 20.02
CA ASP A 55 8.30 71.66 20.24
C ASP A 55 6.82 71.39 20.49
N SER A 56 6.15 72.22 21.31
CA SER A 56 4.72 72.09 21.59
C SER A 56 3.88 72.25 20.31
N LEU A 57 4.12 73.31 19.54
CA LEU A 57 3.35 73.59 18.32
C LEU A 57 3.63 72.58 17.21
N TYR A 58 4.89 72.14 17.06
CA TYR A 58 5.25 71.08 16.13
C TYR A 58 4.56 69.77 16.50
N GLN A 59 4.54 69.38 17.78
CA GLN A 59 3.86 68.15 18.23
C GLN A 59 2.33 68.24 18.13
N GLU A 60 1.75 69.41 18.41
CA GLU A 60 0.33 69.69 18.20
C GLU A 60 -0.04 69.49 16.73
N GLY A 61 0.71 70.15 15.83
CA GLY A 61 0.55 70.00 14.39
C GLY A 61 0.76 68.56 13.94
N TYR A 62 1.83 67.90 14.39
CA TYR A 62 2.17 66.52 14.04
C TYR A 62 1.07 65.54 14.43
N SER A 63 0.52 65.64 15.64
CA SER A 63 -0.54 64.75 16.11
C SER A 63 -1.81 64.90 15.27
N LEU A 64 -2.23 66.15 15.01
CA LEU A 64 -3.38 66.44 14.13
C LEU A 64 -3.12 65.96 12.69
N GLY A 65 -1.90 66.17 12.20
CA GLY A 65 -1.46 65.69 10.91
C GLY A 65 -1.57 64.18 10.81
N GLU A 66 -1.05 63.43 11.79
CA GLU A 66 -1.08 61.97 11.81
C GLU A 66 -2.52 61.42 11.75
N GLU A 67 -3.44 62.02 12.51
CA GLU A 67 -4.85 61.66 12.50
C GLU A 67 -5.51 61.93 11.12
N ASP A 68 -5.36 63.15 10.59
CA ASP A 68 -5.88 63.55 9.27
C ASP A 68 -5.28 62.72 8.14
N GLY A 69 -3.98 62.41 8.25
CA GLY A 69 -3.23 61.59 7.32
C GLY A 69 -3.74 60.15 7.29
N TYR A 70 -4.00 59.57 8.47
CA TYR A 70 -4.58 58.24 8.61
C TYR A 70 -6.02 58.17 8.08
N ALA A 71 -6.83 59.21 8.34
CA ALA A 71 -8.18 59.36 7.81
C ALA A 71 -8.23 59.72 6.31
N GLN A 72 -7.08 60.05 5.73
CA GLN A 72 -6.91 60.53 4.35
C GLN A 72 -7.71 61.79 4.01
N LYS A 73 -7.90 62.67 4.99
CA LYS A 73 -8.68 63.91 4.84
C LYS A 73 -7.86 65.08 5.37
N LYS A 74 -7.43 65.94 4.47
CA LYS A 74 -6.60 67.11 4.83
C LYS A 74 -7.43 68.15 5.56
N PHE A 75 -6.91 68.64 6.68
CA PHE A 75 -7.44 69.77 7.42
C PHE A 75 -8.85 69.52 7.93
N GLU A 76 -9.24 68.25 8.15
CA GLU A 76 -10.57 67.94 8.67
C GLU A 76 -10.69 68.36 10.14
N GLN A 77 -9.60 68.18 10.89
CA GLN A 77 -9.52 68.58 12.30
C GLN A 77 -9.11 70.05 12.51
N PHE A 78 -9.01 70.85 11.44
CA PHE A 78 -8.74 72.29 11.56
C PHE A 78 -10.04 73.02 11.88
N ASP A 79 -10.16 73.53 13.10
CA ASP A 79 -11.20 74.51 13.41
C ASP A 79 -10.78 75.89 12.87
N GLN A 80 -11.74 76.76 12.58
CA GLN A 80 -11.49 78.14 12.14
C GLN A 80 -10.68 78.96 13.16
N THR A 81 -10.55 78.46 14.39
CA THR A 81 -9.81 79.06 15.50
C THR A 81 -8.35 78.64 15.58
N THR A 82 -7.94 77.55 14.91
CA THR A 82 -6.60 76.91 15.06
C THR A 82 -5.42 77.81 14.65
N GLY A 83 -5.69 78.91 13.92
CA GLY A 83 -4.67 79.90 13.52
C GLY A 83 -4.93 81.33 14.00
N LEU A 84 -6.01 81.60 14.75
CA LEU A 84 -6.39 82.98 15.11
C LEU A 84 -5.54 83.55 16.26
N ASP A 85 -4.96 82.69 17.10
CA ASP A 85 -4.18 83.09 18.28
C ASP A 85 -2.66 82.87 18.12
N LYS A 86 -2.18 82.47 16.93
CA LYS A 86 -0.76 82.17 16.67
C LYS A 86 -0.12 83.24 15.79
N SER A 87 1.14 83.60 16.08
CA SER A 87 1.97 84.42 15.20
C SER A 87 2.32 83.67 13.90
N SER A 88 2.81 84.38 12.89
CA SER A 88 3.20 83.78 11.60
C SER A 88 4.28 82.70 11.74
N GLU A 89 5.17 82.83 12.72
CA GLU A 89 6.26 81.88 12.97
C GLU A 89 5.75 80.63 13.70
N GLU A 90 4.93 80.82 14.73
CA GLU A 90 4.25 79.74 15.47
C GLU A 90 3.34 78.90 14.57
N PHE A 91 2.59 79.55 13.66
CA PHE A 91 1.79 78.85 12.66
C PHE A 91 2.65 78.04 11.67
N THR A 92 3.85 78.53 11.34
CA THR A 92 4.79 77.81 10.46
C THR A 92 5.30 76.53 11.13
N TRP A 93 5.69 76.60 12.40
CA TRP A 93 6.13 75.42 13.17
C TRP A 93 5.03 74.38 13.33
N PHE A 94 3.81 74.83 13.60
CA PHE A 94 2.63 73.98 13.61
C PHE A 94 2.40 73.30 12.25
N MET A 95 2.43 74.06 11.15
CA MET A 95 2.24 73.51 9.79
C MET A 95 3.36 72.55 9.36
N MET A 96 4.59 72.76 9.84
CA MET A 96 5.69 71.81 9.65
C MET A 96 5.38 70.48 10.32
N GLY A 97 4.99 70.51 11.60
CA GLY A 97 4.55 69.33 12.35
C GLY A 97 3.44 68.59 11.61
N TYR A 98 2.38 69.32 11.25
CA TYR A 98 1.22 68.79 10.53
C TYR A 98 1.58 68.09 9.22
N THR A 99 2.45 68.70 8.40
CA THR A 99 2.85 68.10 7.13
C THR A 99 3.59 66.78 7.31
N VAL A 100 4.45 66.69 8.33
CA VAL A 100 5.19 65.46 8.66
C VAL A 100 4.25 64.40 9.23
N GLY A 101 3.40 64.77 10.19
CA GLY A 101 2.38 63.90 10.77
C GLY A 101 1.47 63.31 9.71
N TYR A 102 0.95 64.15 8.80
CA TYR A 102 0.06 63.72 7.71
C TYR A 102 0.68 62.66 6.81
N LYS A 103 1.95 62.83 6.42
CA LYS A 103 2.66 61.81 5.63
C LYS A 103 2.82 60.50 6.40
N LYS A 104 3.13 60.56 7.70
CA LYS A 104 3.26 59.37 8.55
C LYS A 104 1.92 58.63 8.70
N GLY A 105 0.83 59.35 8.97
CA GLY A 105 -0.51 58.75 9.05
C GLY A 105 -0.92 58.07 7.74
N GLN A 106 -0.60 58.66 6.59
CA GLN A 106 -0.81 58.04 5.28
C GLN A 106 -0.02 56.74 5.11
N GLN A 107 1.27 56.74 5.48
CA GLN A 107 2.12 55.55 5.41
C GLN A 107 1.61 54.44 6.33
N GLN A 108 1.22 54.77 7.56
CA GLN A 108 0.62 53.81 8.49
C GLN A 108 -0.65 53.18 7.91
N LYS A 109 -1.52 53.99 7.31
CA LYS A 109 -2.75 53.46 6.69
C LYS A 109 -2.46 52.55 5.50
N GLU A 110 -1.47 52.89 4.68
CA GLU A 110 -1.05 52.08 3.54
C GLU A 110 -0.44 50.74 3.98
N GLU A 111 0.41 50.75 5.01
CA GLU A 111 1.00 49.53 5.59
C GLU A 111 -0.06 48.62 6.23
N GLU A 112 -1.03 49.20 6.94
CA GLU A 112 -2.17 48.47 7.52
C GLU A 112 -3.00 47.80 6.43
N LEU A 113 -3.37 48.54 5.37
CA LEU A 113 -4.14 48.00 4.24
C LEU A 113 -3.37 46.90 3.51
N LYS A 114 -2.06 47.07 3.30
CA LYS A 114 -1.22 46.04 2.68
C LYS A 114 -1.17 44.77 3.54
N THR A 115 -1.01 44.93 4.84
CA THR A 115 -0.99 43.81 5.79
C THR A 115 -2.34 43.09 5.83
N GLU A 116 -3.44 43.84 5.82
CA GLU A 116 -4.79 43.29 5.74
C GLU A 116 -5.00 42.49 4.44
N GLN A 117 -4.60 43.04 3.29
CA GLN A 117 -4.65 42.34 2.00
C GLN A 117 -3.82 41.06 1.98
N GLU A 118 -2.60 41.09 2.50
CA GLU A 118 -1.72 39.91 2.58
C GLU A 118 -2.32 38.83 3.48
N ASN A 119 -2.88 39.21 4.63
CA ASN A 119 -3.55 38.29 5.55
C ASN A 119 -4.82 37.67 4.93
N GLU A 120 -5.64 38.48 4.26
CA GLU A 120 -6.85 37.99 3.59
C GLU A 120 -6.50 37.03 2.45
N MET A 121 -5.50 37.37 1.64
CA MET A 121 -5.02 36.52 0.55
C MET A 121 -4.45 35.20 1.07
N ALA A 122 -3.63 35.22 2.13
CA ALA A 122 -3.06 34.02 2.73
C ALA A 122 -4.15 33.12 3.35
N ALA A 123 -5.13 33.70 4.04
CA ALA A 123 -6.27 32.96 4.57
C ALA A 123 -7.11 32.33 3.44
N GLY A 124 -7.31 33.06 2.35
CA GLY A 124 -7.94 32.54 1.14
C GLY A 124 -7.17 31.36 0.57
N GLU A 125 -5.85 31.50 0.36
CA GLU A 125 -4.98 30.47 -0.21
C GLU A 125 -5.04 29.17 0.61
N GLU A 126 -4.96 29.26 1.93
CA GLU A 126 -5.05 28.09 2.81
C GLU A 126 -6.42 27.38 2.70
N GLU A 127 -7.53 28.13 2.80
CA GLU A 127 -8.88 27.56 2.66
C GLU A 127 -9.10 26.95 1.27
N GLY A 128 -8.60 27.62 0.23
CA GLY A 128 -8.67 27.15 -1.15
C GLY A 128 -7.87 25.88 -1.37
N TYR A 129 -6.66 25.81 -0.81
CA TYR A 129 -5.80 24.63 -0.87
C TYR A 129 -6.48 23.43 -0.20
N GLN A 130 -6.99 23.60 1.02
CA GLN A 130 -7.70 22.54 1.75
C GLN A 130 -8.92 22.04 0.98
N GLN A 131 -9.74 22.93 0.42
CA GLN A 131 -10.89 22.53 -0.39
C GLN A 131 -10.45 21.81 -1.68
N GLY A 132 -9.37 22.27 -2.33
CA GLY A 132 -8.83 21.63 -3.53
C GLY A 132 -8.41 20.19 -3.26
N VAL A 133 -7.72 19.92 -2.15
CA VAL A 133 -7.36 18.56 -1.73
C VAL A 133 -8.61 17.70 -1.48
N LEU A 134 -9.61 18.25 -0.80
CA LEU A 134 -10.87 17.55 -0.53
C LEU A 134 -11.64 17.22 -1.81
N ASP A 135 -11.77 18.18 -2.74
CA ASP A 135 -12.47 17.98 -4.00
C ASP A 135 -11.73 16.97 -4.90
N TYR A 136 -10.39 16.99 -4.90
CA TYR A 136 -9.58 16.01 -5.61
C TYR A 136 -9.87 14.60 -5.12
N LYS A 137 -9.85 14.40 -3.79
CA LYS A 137 -10.11 13.10 -3.16
C LYS A 137 -11.51 12.55 -3.48
N HIS A 138 -12.50 13.43 -3.65
CA HIS A 138 -13.88 13.05 -3.97
C HIS A 138 -14.18 13.07 -5.48
N ALA A 139 -13.20 13.37 -6.33
CA ALA A 139 -13.37 13.56 -7.77
C ALA A 139 -14.45 14.61 -8.13
N THR A 140 -14.54 15.67 -7.34
CA THR A 140 -15.48 16.80 -7.51
C THR A 140 -14.79 18.11 -7.87
N ILE A 141 -13.63 18.02 -8.52
CA ILE A 141 -12.80 19.17 -8.91
C ILE A 141 -13.61 20.12 -9.80
N ARG A 142 -13.57 21.40 -9.48
CA ARG A 142 -14.25 22.45 -10.22
C ARG A 142 -13.28 23.10 -11.21
N SER A 143 -13.73 23.26 -12.46
CA SER A 143 -12.96 23.99 -13.49
C SER A 143 -12.93 25.49 -13.24
N GLU A 144 -14.00 26.02 -12.64
CA GLU A 144 -14.15 27.44 -12.33
C GLU A 144 -14.71 27.61 -10.91
N ILE A 145 -14.12 28.53 -10.15
CA ILE A 145 -14.51 28.82 -8.78
C ILE A 145 -15.23 30.17 -8.79
N ALA A 146 -16.52 30.14 -8.45
CA ALA A 146 -17.30 31.36 -8.28
C ALA A 146 -16.81 32.15 -7.05
N PRO A 147 -16.77 33.49 -7.10
CA PRO A 147 -16.43 34.30 -5.94
C PRO A 147 -17.45 34.10 -4.81
N PHE A 148 -16.97 34.08 -3.58
CA PHE A 148 -17.77 34.07 -2.36
C PHE A 148 -18.18 35.51 -2.02
N PRO A 149 -19.47 35.89 -2.15
CA PRO A 149 -19.89 37.29 -1.97
C PRO A 149 -19.69 37.83 -0.55
N SER A 150 -19.57 36.93 0.44
CA SER A 150 -19.34 37.27 1.85
C SER A 150 -17.86 37.48 2.20
N LYS A 151 -16.96 37.36 1.23
CA LYS A 151 -15.50 37.47 1.42
C LYS A 151 -14.95 38.60 0.57
N SER A 152 -13.79 39.14 0.95
CA SER A 152 -13.13 40.20 0.20
C SER A 152 -12.65 39.73 -1.18
N SER A 153 -12.32 40.68 -2.05
CA SER A 153 -11.72 40.37 -3.35
C SER A 153 -10.37 39.65 -3.18
N ASP A 154 -9.55 40.06 -2.23
CA ASP A 154 -8.19 39.52 -2.08
C ASP A 154 -8.19 38.12 -1.46
N TRP A 155 -9.10 37.86 -0.51
CA TRP A 155 -9.37 36.50 -0.05
C TRP A 155 -9.83 35.60 -1.20
N ASN A 156 -10.75 36.07 -2.06
CA ASN A 156 -11.23 35.27 -3.20
C ASN A 156 -10.11 34.96 -4.20
N LYS A 157 -9.18 35.89 -4.43
CA LYS A 157 -7.99 35.66 -5.27
C LYS A 157 -7.08 34.59 -4.65
N GLY A 158 -6.78 34.71 -3.36
CA GLY A 158 -6.00 33.73 -2.62
C GLY A 158 -6.61 32.33 -2.71
N TYR A 159 -7.92 32.23 -2.48
CA TYR A 159 -8.65 30.96 -2.58
C TYR A 159 -8.50 30.27 -3.93
N VAL A 160 -8.64 31.01 -5.02
CA VAL A 160 -8.46 30.44 -6.37
C VAL A 160 -7.02 29.97 -6.60
N GLN A 161 -6.02 30.70 -6.08
CA GLN A 161 -4.62 30.32 -6.19
C GLN A 161 -4.33 29.04 -5.40
N GLY A 162 -4.74 28.98 -4.14
CA GLY A 162 -4.55 27.82 -3.27
C GLY A 162 -5.24 26.57 -3.83
N TYR A 163 -6.48 26.71 -4.31
CA TYR A 163 -7.21 25.62 -4.94
C TYR A 163 -6.48 25.06 -6.16
N LYS A 164 -6.04 25.92 -7.09
CA LYS A 164 -5.29 25.49 -8.28
C LYS A 164 -3.96 24.83 -7.91
N LYS A 165 -3.26 25.38 -6.93
CA LYS A 165 -2.02 24.81 -6.40
C LYS A 165 -2.26 23.40 -5.85
N ALA A 166 -3.31 23.20 -5.05
CA ALA A 166 -3.68 21.88 -4.55
C ALA A 166 -3.91 20.87 -5.68
N ILE A 167 -4.73 21.20 -6.68
CA ILE A 167 -5.01 20.28 -7.80
C ILE A 167 -3.72 19.94 -8.55
N SER A 168 -2.89 20.94 -8.87
CA SER A 168 -1.62 20.72 -9.56
C SER A 168 -0.67 19.82 -8.78
N LEU A 169 -0.58 20.00 -7.46
CA LEU A 169 0.27 19.17 -6.60
C LEU A 169 -0.27 17.75 -6.49
N MET A 170 -1.59 17.56 -6.38
CA MET A 170 -2.20 16.23 -6.33
C MET A 170 -1.97 15.46 -7.64
N ASP A 171 -2.15 16.11 -8.80
CA ASP A 171 -1.84 15.51 -10.11
C ASP A 171 -0.36 15.12 -10.21
N LEU A 172 0.53 15.99 -9.73
CA LEU A 172 1.95 15.72 -9.71
C LEU A 172 2.29 14.55 -8.77
N SER A 173 1.64 14.45 -7.61
CA SER A 173 1.79 13.33 -6.67
C SER A 173 1.30 12.00 -7.26
N VAL A 174 0.20 12.00 -8.02
CA VAL A 174 -0.27 10.80 -8.73
C VAL A 174 0.79 10.33 -9.73
N LYS A 175 1.36 11.26 -10.50
CA LYS A 175 2.46 10.97 -11.43
C LYS A 175 3.71 10.47 -10.70
N ALA A 176 4.10 11.15 -9.62
CA ALA A 176 5.25 10.78 -8.79
C ALA A 176 5.12 9.35 -8.25
N LYS A 177 3.94 8.99 -7.72
CA LYS A 177 3.66 7.63 -7.24
C LYS A 177 3.79 6.58 -8.32
N LYS A 178 3.27 6.86 -9.52
CA LYS A 178 3.38 5.96 -10.65
C LYS A 178 4.85 5.77 -11.07
N GLU A 179 5.61 6.85 -11.21
CA GLU A 179 7.01 6.77 -11.62
C GLU A 179 7.90 6.13 -10.54
N GLY A 180 7.61 6.39 -9.26
CA GLY A 180 8.26 5.70 -8.15
C GLY A 180 8.02 4.19 -8.19
N TYR A 181 6.78 3.77 -8.45
CA TYR A 181 6.44 2.36 -8.65
C TYR A 181 7.17 1.74 -9.83
N GLU A 182 7.20 2.40 -10.99
CA GLU A 182 7.96 1.93 -12.16
C GLU A 182 9.45 1.79 -11.85
N GLN A 183 10.05 2.78 -11.18
CA GLN A 183 11.47 2.71 -10.76
C GLN A 183 11.73 1.55 -9.80
N GLY A 184 10.83 1.29 -8.85
CA GLY A 184 10.95 0.20 -7.88
C GLY A 184 10.72 -1.19 -8.46
N LEU A 185 10.20 -1.31 -9.69
CA LEU A 185 10.18 -2.60 -10.40
C LEU A 185 11.50 -2.89 -11.10
N GLU A 186 12.24 -1.85 -11.49
CA GLU A 186 13.44 -1.96 -12.32
C GLU A 186 14.74 -1.87 -11.52
N ASN A 187 14.74 -1.17 -10.38
CA ASN A 187 15.94 -0.83 -9.63
C ASN A 187 15.80 -1.14 -8.13
N ASP A 188 16.90 -1.58 -7.52
CA ASP A 188 16.93 -1.90 -6.09
C ASP A 188 17.04 -0.66 -5.18
N SER A 189 17.44 0.48 -5.75
CA SER A 189 17.68 1.72 -5.01
C SER A 189 16.82 2.87 -5.53
N MET A 190 16.29 3.66 -4.61
CA MET A 190 15.43 4.80 -4.92
C MET A 190 16.25 6.04 -5.25
N SER A 191 15.86 6.73 -6.33
CA SER A 191 16.38 8.05 -6.68
C SER A 191 15.21 8.96 -7.06
N VAL A 192 14.91 9.90 -6.18
CA VAL A 192 13.78 10.84 -6.35
C VAL A 192 14.18 11.93 -7.33
N PRO A 193 13.46 12.10 -8.45
CA PRO A 193 13.66 13.22 -9.37
C PRO A 193 13.48 14.58 -8.68
N SER A 194 14.30 15.58 -9.06
CA SER A 194 14.26 16.91 -8.44
C SER A 194 12.88 17.58 -8.53
N MET A 195 12.10 17.28 -9.58
CA MET A 195 10.74 17.81 -9.75
C MET A 195 9.73 17.32 -8.69
N TYR A 196 10.07 16.32 -7.89
CA TYR A 196 9.24 15.82 -6.78
C TYR A 196 9.82 16.13 -5.40
N ASP A 197 11.05 16.65 -5.32
CA ASP A 197 11.77 16.83 -4.06
C ASP A 197 11.39 18.13 -3.32
N ASP A 198 10.89 19.12 -4.05
CA ASP A 198 10.56 20.43 -3.49
C ASP A 198 9.36 20.38 -2.52
N GLU A 199 8.38 19.52 -2.79
CA GLU A 199 7.12 19.43 -2.04
C GLU A 199 7.00 18.06 -1.36
N ASP A 200 6.69 18.06 -0.06
CA ASP A 200 6.68 16.83 0.75
C ASP A 200 5.68 15.79 0.22
N VAL A 201 4.53 16.26 -0.26
CA VAL A 201 3.46 15.41 -0.79
C VAL A 201 3.84 14.68 -2.08
N THR A 202 4.69 15.26 -2.93
CA THR A 202 5.14 14.59 -4.17
C THR A 202 6.27 13.62 -3.90
N ARG A 203 7.21 13.99 -3.02
CA ARG A 203 8.29 13.10 -2.58
C ARG A 203 7.73 11.87 -1.87
N GLN A 204 6.80 12.07 -0.92
CA GLN A 204 6.16 10.95 -0.22
C GLN A 204 5.42 10.03 -1.19
N ALA A 205 4.66 10.59 -2.14
CA ALA A 205 3.95 9.81 -3.13
C ALA A 205 4.90 8.94 -3.99
N PHE A 206 6.04 9.50 -4.42
CA PHE A 206 7.09 8.75 -5.11
C PHE A 206 7.63 7.60 -4.27
N THR A 207 8.03 7.88 -3.02
CA THR A 207 8.55 6.88 -2.09
C THR A 207 7.56 5.74 -1.86
N GLU A 208 6.29 6.06 -1.62
CA GLU A 208 5.24 5.05 -1.46
C GLU A 208 5.10 4.15 -2.70
N GLY A 209 5.18 4.74 -3.89
CA GLY A 209 5.16 4.00 -5.15
C GLY A 209 6.32 3.00 -5.22
N PHE A 210 7.53 3.48 -4.96
CA PHE A 210 8.75 2.68 -4.97
C PHE A 210 8.71 1.53 -3.97
N GLU A 211 8.35 1.81 -2.71
CA GLU A 211 8.25 0.79 -1.66
C GLU A 211 7.19 -0.26 -1.96
N THR A 212 6.05 0.14 -2.55
CA THR A 212 5.00 -0.78 -2.98
C THR A 212 5.51 -1.75 -4.05
N ALA A 213 6.26 -1.25 -5.04
CA ALA A 213 6.86 -2.08 -6.08
C ALA A 213 7.88 -3.08 -5.50
N GLN A 214 8.78 -2.61 -4.63
CA GLN A 214 9.78 -3.46 -3.99
C GLN A 214 9.15 -4.56 -3.13
N ALA A 215 8.06 -4.25 -2.42
CA ALA A 215 7.31 -5.25 -1.68
C ALA A 215 6.68 -6.31 -2.61
N GLU A 216 6.20 -5.92 -3.79
CA GLU A 216 5.68 -6.84 -4.80
C GLU A 216 6.79 -7.75 -5.36
N VAL A 217 7.92 -7.17 -5.76
CA VAL A 217 9.09 -7.91 -6.27
C VAL A 217 9.55 -8.95 -5.24
N LEU A 218 9.72 -8.54 -3.99
CA LEU A 218 10.10 -9.44 -2.90
C LEU A 218 9.07 -10.59 -2.73
N ASN A 219 7.78 -10.29 -2.77
CA ASN A 219 6.73 -11.30 -2.67
C ASN A 219 6.71 -12.29 -3.85
N GLN A 220 7.02 -11.82 -5.06
CA GLN A 220 7.15 -12.69 -6.23
C GLN A 220 8.38 -13.61 -6.08
N GLN A 221 9.52 -13.07 -5.65
CA GLN A 221 10.73 -13.86 -5.37
C GLN A 221 10.49 -14.92 -4.28
N LYS A 222 9.83 -14.56 -3.17
CA LYS A 222 9.45 -15.53 -2.13
C LYS A 222 8.69 -16.72 -2.69
N LYS A 223 7.67 -16.47 -3.54
CA LYS A 223 6.89 -17.54 -4.19
C LYS A 223 7.76 -18.43 -5.08
N GLN A 224 8.72 -17.84 -5.79
CA GLN A 224 9.66 -18.60 -6.63
C GLN A 224 10.57 -19.49 -5.79
N PHE A 225 11.19 -18.93 -4.74
CA PHE A 225 12.05 -19.68 -3.84
C PHE A 225 11.29 -20.76 -3.06
N GLU A 226 10.06 -20.48 -2.60
CA GLU A 226 9.19 -21.51 -2.01
C GLU A 226 8.94 -22.67 -2.98
N LYS A 227 8.68 -22.38 -4.26
CA LYS A 227 8.49 -23.42 -5.28
C LYS A 227 9.77 -24.22 -5.53
N GLN A 228 10.92 -23.56 -5.58
CA GLN A 228 12.22 -24.23 -5.75
C GLN A 228 12.52 -25.16 -4.57
N GLY A 229 12.37 -24.66 -3.34
CA GLY A 229 12.52 -25.45 -2.12
C GLY A 229 11.57 -26.64 -2.13
N TYR A 230 10.30 -26.44 -2.49
CA TYR A 230 9.31 -27.52 -2.62
C TYR A 230 9.77 -28.62 -3.57
N VAL A 231 10.29 -28.26 -4.76
CA VAL A 231 10.80 -29.23 -5.73
C VAL A 231 11.98 -30.01 -5.13
N GLN A 232 12.95 -29.33 -4.51
CA GLN A 232 14.10 -29.99 -3.88
C GLN A 232 13.67 -30.97 -2.78
N GLY A 233 12.82 -30.52 -1.86
CA GLY A 233 12.31 -31.36 -0.77
C GLY A 233 11.44 -32.50 -1.26
N PHE A 234 10.65 -32.31 -2.31
CA PHE A 234 9.84 -33.36 -2.92
C PHE A 234 10.70 -34.45 -3.59
N HIS A 235 11.85 -34.08 -4.15
CA HIS A 235 12.80 -35.02 -4.73
C HIS A 235 13.67 -35.74 -3.69
N ASP A 236 13.52 -35.42 -2.40
CA ASP A 236 14.30 -35.98 -1.29
C ASP A 236 15.81 -35.71 -1.48
N LEU A 237 16.14 -34.50 -1.94
CA LEU A 237 17.52 -34.00 -2.00
C LEU A 237 17.87 -33.33 -0.65
N PRO A 238 19.16 -33.27 -0.26
CA PRO A 238 19.58 -32.47 0.88
C PRO A 238 19.13 -31.02 0.74
N LEU A 239 18.85 -30.36 1.87
CA LEU A 239 18.54 -28.94 1.89
C LEU A 239 19.80 -28.15 1.53
N GLU A 240 19.76 -27.49 0.39
CA GLU A 240 20.81 -26.57 -0.07
C GLU A 240 20.10 -25.29 -0.52
N VAL A 241 20.20 -24.26 0.32
CA VAL A 241 19.59 -22.95 0.05
C VAL A 241 20.47 -22.21 -0.97
N PRO A 242 19.90 -21.69 -2.08
CA PRO A 242 20.65 -20.86 -3.03
C PRO A 242 21.28 -19.65 -2.34
N ALA A 243 22.49 -19.26 -2.75
CA ALA A 243 23.22 -18.15 -2.13
C ALA A 243 22.48 -16.81 -2.26
N GLU A 244 21.66 -16.66 -3.31
CA GLU A 244 20.86 -15.46 -3.58
C GLU A 244 19.61 -15.37 -2.68
N ALA A 245 19.22 -16.45 -2.01
CA ALA A 245 18.09 -16.46 -1.11
C ALA A 245 18.52 -16.02 0.28
N GLU A 246 18.60 -14.71 0.51
CA GLU A 246 18.90 -14.14 1.83
C GLU A 246 17.63 -13.77 2.61
N GLY A 247 17.74 -13.73 3.95
CA GLY A 247 16.68 -13.24 4.84
C GLY A 247 15.33 -13.93 4.65
N GLU A 248 14.32 -13.17 4.22
CA GLU A 248 12.96 -13.69 4.04
C GLU A 248 12.83 -14.65 2.85
N LEU A 249 13.73 -14.57 1.85
CA LEU A 249 13.77 -15.50 0.71
C LEU A 249 14.25 -16.88 1.14
N GLN A 250 15.28 -16.95 2.00
CA GLN A 250 15.73 -18.19 2.63
C GLN A 250 14.57 -18.87 3.37
N THR A 251 13.85 -18.09 4.18
CA THR A 251 12.71 -18.60 4.96
C THR A 251 11.63 -19.18 4.04
N ALA A 252 11.30 -18.50 2.94
CA ALA A 252 10.33 -18.99 1.97
C ALA A 252 10.80 -20.30 1.31
N PHE A 253 12.09 -20.40 0.96
CA PHE A 253 12.70 -21.61 0.41
C PHE A 253 12.59 -22.81 1.36
N GLU A 254 13.01 -22.63 2.62
CA GLU A 254 12.99 -23.68 3.64
C GLU A 254 11.56 -24.16 3.93
N GLN A 255 10.59 -23.26 3.99
CA GLN A 255 9.17 -23.61 4.10
C GLN A 255 8.68 -24.45 2.91
N GLY A 256 9.06 -24.05 1.70
CA GLY A 256 8.83 -24.82 0.48
C GLY A 256 9.39 -26.23 0.61
N TYR A 257 10.66 -26.35 1.00
CA TYR A 257 11.37 -27.61 1.19
C TYR A 257 10.65 -28.54 2.17
N GLU A 258 10.25 -28.04 3.34
CA GLU A 258 9.48 -28.83 4.30
C GLU A 258 8.14 -29.32 3.73
N LYS A 259 7.42 -28.47 3.00
CA LYS A 259 6.15 -28.85 2.34
C LYS A 259 6.40 -29.95 1.31
N GLY A 260 7.47 -29.83 0.53
CA GLY A 260 7.91 -30.85 -0.43
C GLY A 260 8.19 -32.19 0.23
N GLN A 261 8.97 -32.20 1.31
CA GLN A 261 9.29 -33.39 2.10
C GLN A 261 8.03 -34.05 2.70
N LYS A 262 7.10 -33.25 3.26
CA LYS A 262 5.81 -33.75 3.79
C LYS A 262 4.97 -34.40 2.68
N GLN A 263 4.92 -33.79 1.50
CA GLN A 263 4.19 -34.36 0.36
C GLN A 263 4.85 -35.63 -0.18
N LYS A 264 6.18 -35.68 -0.24
CA LYS A 264 6.94 -36.87 -0.60
C LYS A 264 6.66 -38.02 0.36
N GLN A 265 6.69 -37.76 1.67
CA GLN A 265 6.32 -38.73 2.69
C GLN A 265 4.91 -39.28 2.49
N LYS A 266 3.93 -38.42 2.22
CA LYS A 266 2.54 -38.82 1.97
C LYS A 266 2.44 -39.74 0.75
N ASN A 267 3.11 -39.40 -0.35
CA ASN A 267 3.10 -40.20 -1.57
C ASN A 267 3.75 -41.57 -1.35
N VAL A 268 4.92 -41.61 -0.71
CA VAL A 268 5.65 -42.86 -0.45
C VAL A 268 4.86 -43.77 0.50
N LYS A 269 4.16 -43.21 1.50
CA LYS A 269 3.23 -43.98 2.34
C LYS A 269 2.05 -44.54 1.53
N ALA A 270 1.49 -43.76 0.60
CA ALA A 270 0.42 -44.23 -0.28
C ALA A 270 0.89 -45.36 -1.20
N ASP A 271 2.08 -45.24 -1.80
CA ASP A 271 2.69 -46.30 -2.62
C ASP A 271 2.89 -47.59 -1.81
N GLY A 272 3.32 -47.47 -0.56
CA GLY A 272 3.42 -48.58 0.38
C GLY A 272 2.06 -49.23 0.65
N TYR A 273 1.05 -48.43 0.99
CA TYR A 273 -0.32 -48.89 1.22
C TYR A 273 -0.87 -49.66 0.02
N ASP A 274 -0.65 -49.14 -1.18
CA ASP A 274 -1.11 -49.76 -2.43
C ASP A 274 -0.37 -51.06 -2.73
N SER A 275 0.92 -51.12 -2.43
CA SER A 275 1.73 -52.32 -2.64
C SER A 275 1.33 -53.50 -1.77
N ALA A 276 0.65 -53.26 -0.64
CA ALA A 276 0.04 -54.31 0.17
C ALA A 276 -1.08 -55.05 -0.56
N PHE A 277 -1.69 -54.46 -1.60
CA PHE A 277 -2.63 -55.20 -2.45
C PHE A 277 -1.93 -56.23 -3.36
N THR A 278 -0.63 -56.03 -3.64
CA THR A 278 0.15 -56.88 -4.55
C THR A 278 0.92 -57.98 -3.82
N TYR A 279 1.56 -57.65 -2.69
CA TYR A 279 2.45 -58.57 -1.95
C TYR A 279 1.85 -58.98 -0.61
N GLN A 280 1.91 -60.28 -0.28
CA GLN A 280 1.43 -60.80 1.00
C GLN A 280 2.36 -60.45 2.17
N THR A 281 3.65 -60.34 1.90
CA THR A 281 4.68 -59.91 2.86
C THR A 281 5.34 -58.63 2.36
N TYR A 282 5.87 -57.84 3.30
CA TYR A 282 6.54 -56.59 2.98
C TYR A 282 7.69 -56.81 2.01
N ARG A 283 7.71 -56.00 0.94
CA ARG A 283 8.79 -55.98 -0.04
C ARG A 283 9.05 -54.54 -0.49
N ALA A 284 10.24 -54.04 -0.19
CA ALA A 284 10.69 -52.73 -0.65
C ALA A 284 10.96 -52.74 -2.17
N PRO A 285 10.60 -51.69 -2.92
CA PRO A 285 11.09 -51.46 -4.27
C PRO A 285 12.61 -51.25 -4.26
N LYS A 286 13.31 -51.74 -5.29
CA LYS A 286 14.76 -51.52 -5.45
C LYS A 286 15.14 -50.03 -5.44
N SER A 287 14.25 -49.16 -5.94
CA SER A 287 14.45 -47.70 -5.97
C SER A 287 14.54 -47.05 -4.57
N LEU A 288 14.20 -47.79 -3.50
CA LEU A 288 14.30 -47.31 -2.11
C LEU A 288 15.50 -47.91 -1.35
N GLN A 289 16.27 -48.79 -1.99
CA GLN A 289 17.30 -49.59 -1.31
C GLN A 289 18.39 -48.73 -0.64
N ASP A 290 18.74 -47.60 -1.25
CA ASP A 290 19.72 -46.64 -0.72
C ASP A 290 19.07 -45.42 -0.03
N LYS A 291 17.77 -45.52 0.30
CA LYS A 291 16.97 -44.42 0.86
C LYS A 291 16.22 -44.86 2.13
N PRO A 292 16.92 -45.04 3.26
CA PRO A 292 16.36 -45.67 4.46
C PRO A 292 15.15 -44.94 5.04
N GLN A 293 15.12 -43.60 4.95
CA GLN A 293 13.99 -42.81 5.43
C GLN A 293 12.74 -43.01 4.55
N LEU A 294 12.89 -43.02 3.22
CA LEU A 294 11.78 -43.31 2.31
C LEU A 294 11.30 -44.75 2.48
N GLU A 295 12.22 -45.70 2.65
CA GLU A 295 11.87 -47.10 2.93
C GLU A 295 11.03 -47.20 4.21
N LYS A 296 11.42 -46.51 5.29
CA LYS A 296 10.66 -46.46 6.55
C LYS A 296 9.23 -45.96 6.33
N TRP A 297 9.04 -44.91 5.54
CA TRP A 297 7.71 -44.38 5.21
C TRP A 297 6.90 -45.35 4.37
N TYR A 298 7.52 -45.96 3.37
CA TYR A 298 6.89 -46.95 2.51
C TYR A 298 6.43 -48.17 3.31
N LYS A 299 7.29 -48.68 4.21
CA LYS A 299 6.98 -49.78 5.15
C LYS A 299 5.80 -49.43 6.06
N ALA A 300 5.78 -48.22 6.61
CA ALA A 300 4.66 -47.75 7.42
C ALA A 300 3.34 -47.71 6.59
N GLY A 301 3.41 -47.25 5.35
CA GLY A 301 2.31 -47.31 4.38
C GLY A 301 1.78 -48.72 4.17
N PHE A 302 2.68 -49.66 3.85
CA PHE A 302 2.34 -51.07 3.61
C PHE A 302 1.57 -51.70 4.77
N TYR A 303 2.08 -51.55 6.00
CA TYR A 303 1.42 -52.12 7.18
C TYR A 303 0.17 -51.36 7.63
N SER A 304 -0.04 -50.13 7.17
CA SER A 304 -1.27 -49.38 7.46
C SER A 304 -2.49 -49.92 6.70
N ASN A 305 -2.29 -50.71 5.63
CA ASN A 305 -3.37 -51.30 4.86
C ASN A 305 -3.97 -52.54 5.54
N LYS A 306 -4.98 -52.30 6.39
CA LYS A 306 -5.73 -53.36 7.09
C LYS A 306 -6.83 -53.99 6.22
N ASP A 307 -7.11 -53.45 5.04
CA ASP A 307 -8.24 -53.84 4.20
C ASP A 307 -7.92 -55.02 3.27
N VAL A 308 -6.64 -55.34 3.08
CA VAL A 308 -6.18 -56.40 2.16
C VAL A 308 -6.89 -57.73 2.41
N LYS A 309 -6.85 -58.25 3.65
CA LYS A 309 -7.43 -59.56 3.97
C LYS A 309 -8.94 -59.60 3.79
N SER A 310 -9.66 -58.57 4.25
CA SER A 310 -11.12 -58.51 4.13
C SER A 310 -11.54 -58.36 2.67
N LEU A 311 -10.81 -57.59 1.87
CA LEU A 311 -11.07 -57.43 0.44
C LEU A 311 -10.81 -58.72 -0.34
N GLN A 312 -9.73 -59.46 -0.06
CA GLN A 312 -9.45 -60.78 -0.63
C GLN A 312 -10.58 -61.78 -0.35
N GLN A 313 -11.01 -61.85 0.92
CA GLN A 313 -12.11 -62.74 1.32
C GLN A 313 -13.42 -62.36 0.63
N LYS A 314 -13.73 -61.06 0.53
CA LYS A 314 -14.91 -60.59 -0.18
C LYS A 314 -14.85 -60.94 -1.67
N ALA A 315 -13.72 -60.71 -2.32
CA ALA A 315 -13.52 -61.04 -3.73
C ALA A 315 -13.76 -62.52 -3.99
N TYR A 316 -13.14 -63.39 -3.17
CA TYR A 316 -13.33 -64.83 -3.24
C TYR A 316 -14.80 -65.26 -3.04
N LYS A 317 -15.46 -64.73 -1.99
CA LYS A 317 -16.87 -65.01 -1.70
C LYS A 317 -17.80 -64.53 -2.81
N ASP A 318 -17.49 -63.41 -3.44
CA ASP A 318 -18.27 -62.89 -4.56
C ASP A 318 -18.11 -63.76 -5.81
N GLY A 319 -16.90 -64.23 -6.11
CA GLY A 319 -16.65 -65.13 -7.23
C GLY A 319 -17.22 -66.54 -7.03
N TRP A 320 -17.45 -66.95 -5.77
CA TRP A 320 -18.11 -68.22 -5.44
C TRP A 320 -19.62 -68.22 -5.71
N LYS A 321 -20.26 -67.05 -5.85
CA LYS A 321 -21.72 -66.94 -6.01
C LYS A 321 -22.11 -67.11 -7.49
N LEU A 322 -23.01 -68.05 -7.76
CA LEU A 322 -23.50 -68.34 -9.12
C LEU A 322 -24.13 -67.11 -9.75
N GLY A 323 -23.73 -66.80 -10.99
CA GLY A 323 -24.27 -65.67 -11.76
C GLY A 323 -23.88 -64.28 -11.25
N LYS A 324 -23.04 -64.17 -10.21
CA LYS A 324 -22.59 -62.87 -9.72
C LYS A 324 -21.46 -62.33 -10.59
N GLU A 325 -21.60 -61.10 -11.07
CA GLU A 325 -20.53 -60.39 -11.77
C GLU A 325 -19.51 -59.74 -10.81
N MET A 326 -18.30 -59.53 -11.30
CA MET A 326 -17.24 -58.90 -10.54
C MET A 326 -17.56 -57.41 -10.30
N SER A 327 -17.76 -57.04 -9.03
CA SER A 327 -17.97 -55.65 -8.63
C SER A 327 -17.03 -55.23 -7.50
N VAL A 328 -15.96 -54.52 -7.86
CA VAL A 328 -15.00 -53.95 -6.91
C VAL A 328 -15.66 -52.81 -6.11
N PRO A 329 -15.50 -52.76 -4.77
CA PRO A 329 -16.04 -51.68 -3.95
C PRO A 329 -15.58 -50.29 -4.42
N LYS A 330 -16.46 -49.29 -4.38
CA LYS A 330 -16.21 -47.93 -4.88
C LYS A 330 -14.89 -47.33 -4.38
N LYS A 331 -14.57 -47.52 -3.09
CA LYS A 331 -13.33 -47.06 -2.44
C LYS A 331 -12.05 -47.50 -3.17
N TYR A 332 -12.06 -48.66 -3.83
CA TYR A 332 -10.86 -49.25 -4.45
C TYR A 332 -10.89 -49.24 -5.98
N LYS A 333 -11.97 -48.75 -6.61
CA LYS A 333 -12.13 -48.83 -8.08
C LYS A 333 -11.02 -48.15 -8.86
N GLN A 334 -10.44 -47.07 -8.33
CA GLN A 334 -9.35 -46.32 -8.97
C GLN A 334 -7.96 -46.87 -8.62
N ASN A 335 -7.87 -47.79 -7.67
CA ASN A 335 -6.61 -48.40 -7.27
C ASN A 335 -6.35 -49.66 -8.11
N LYS A 336 -5.44 -49.53 -9.08
CA LYS A 336 -5.12 -50.62 -10.03
C LYS A 336 -4.66 -51.90 -9.32
N ALA A 337 -3.86 -51.79 -8.25
CA ALA A 337 -3.37 -52.95 -7.50
C ALA A 337 -4.51 -53.65 -6.76
N ALA A 338 -5.40 -52.90 -6.10
CA ALA A 338 -6.57 -53.44 -5.43
C ALA A 338 -7.54 -54.11 -6.42
N VAL A 339 -7.78 -53.51 -7.58
CA VAL A 339 -8.62 -54.09 -8.64
C VAL A 339 -8.02 -55.39 -9.18
N ALA A 340 -6.72 -55.41 -9.47
CA ALA A 340 -6.03 -56.60 -9.97
C ALA A 340 -6.09 -57.75 -8.95
N MET A 341 -5.86 -57.43 -7.67
CA MET A 341 -5.99 -58.41 -6.59
C MET A 341 -7.44 -58.91 -6.45
N TYR A 342 -8.43 -58.02 -6.48
CA TYR A 342 -9.85 -58.40 -6.41
C TYR A 342 -10.20 -59.37 -7.53
N LYS A 343 -9.80 -59.06 -8.77
CA LYS A 343 -10.02 -59.93 -9.94
C LYS A 343 -9.41 -61.32 -9.72
N LYS A 344 -8.15 -61.39 -9.28
CA LYS A 344 -7.46 -62.66 -9.01
C LYS A 344 -8.22 -63.54 -8.00
N TYR A 345 -8.66 -62.98 -6.88
CA TYR A 345 -9.38 -63.76 -5.85
C TYR A 345 -10.81 -64.10 -6.25
N PHE A 346 -11.46 -63.23 -7.01
CA PHE A 346 -12.77 -63.50 -7.61
C PHE A 346 -12.71 -64.70 -8.57
N GLU A 347 -11.73 -64.73 -9.48
CA GLU A 347 -11.49 -65.87 -10.38
C GLU A 347 -11.16 -67.16 -9.61
N GLN A 348 -10.44 -67.08 -8.49
CA GLN A 348 -10.22 -68.24 -7.61
C GLN A 348 -11.52 -68.75 -6.98
N GLY A 349 -12.43 -67.86 -6.61
CA GLY A 349 -13.78 -68.20 -6.15
C GLY A 349 -14.57 -68.95 -7.22
N GLN A 350 -14.61 -68.42 -8.45
CA GLN A 350 -15.28 -69.05 -9.60
C GLN A 350 -14.71 -70.44 -9.88
N LYS A 351 -13.38 -70.57 -9.97
CA LYS A 351 -12.72 -71.86 -10.22
C LYS A 351 -13.07 -72.92 -9.17
N LYS A 352 -13.19 -72.52 -7.89
CA LYS A 352 -13.59 -73.46 -6.85
C LYS A 352 -15.09 -73.79 -6.99
N GLN A 353 -15.93 -72.81 -7.31
CA GLN A 353 -17.37 -73.01 -7.50
C GLN A 353 -17.63 -74.03 -8.62
N ASP A 354 -16.97 -73.87 -9.78
CA ASP A 354 -17.09 -74.77 -10.93
C ASP A 354 -16.68 -76.21 -10.57
N LYS A 355 -15.59 -76.36 -9.81
CA LYS A 355 -15.18 -77.68 -9.29
C LYS A 355 -16.23 -78.29 -8.36
N THR A 356 -16.86 -77.49 -7.51
CA THR A 356 -17.88 -78.00 -6.58
C THR A 356 -19.19 -78.32 -7.29
N VAL A 357 -19.65 -77.48 -8.21
CA VAL A 357 -20.85 -77.72 -9.01
C VAL A 357 -20.66 -78.93 -9.94
N SER A 358 -19.50 -79.06 -10.60
CA SER A 358 -19.21 -80.25 -11.43
C SER A 358 -19.18 -81.54 -10.59
N HIS A 359 -18.60 -81.53 -9.40
CA HIS A 359 -18.64 -82.69 -8.48
C HIS A 359 -20.07 -83.03 -8.04
N ILE A 360 -20.92 -82.04 -7.75
CA ILE A 360 -22.32 -82.27 -7.36
C ILE A 360 -23.15 -82.78 -8.54
N LEU A 361 -22.95 -82.24 -9.75
CA LEU A 361 -23.65 -82.69 -10.96
C LEU A 361 -23.21 -84.09 -11.39
N LEU A 362 -21.92 -84.43 -11.29
CA LEU A 362 -21.43 -85.80 -11.50
C LEU A 362 -22.01 -86.77 -10.45
N GLY A 363 -22.05 -86.38 -9.17
CA GLY A 363 -22.63 -87.20 -8.11
C GLY A 363 -24.14 -87.41 -8.24
N SER A 364 -24.90 -86.38 -8.59
CA SER A 364 -26.35 -86.45 -8.77
C SER A 364 -26.77 -87.12 -10.09
N GLY A 365 -25.98 -86.95 -11.16
CA GLY A 365 -26.18 -87.64 -12.44
C GLY A 365 -26.07 -89.16 -12.29
N ILE A 366 -25.13 -89.66 -11.47
CA ILE A 366 -24.99 -91.09 -11.15
C ILE A 366 -26.23 -91.60 -10.37
N VAL A 367 -26.76 -90.82 -9.43
CA VAL A 367 -27.96 -91.22 -8.66
C VAL A 367 -29.22 -91.25 -9.53
N LEU A 368 -29.42 -90.27 -10.41
CA LEU A 368 -30.57 -90.23 -11.32
C LEU A 368 -30.50 -91.33 -12.39
N THR A 369 -29.31 -91.64 -12.91
CA THR A 369 -29.13 -92.76 -13.84
C THR A 369 -29.31 -94.12 -13.16
N LEU A 370 -28.86 -94.30 -11.92
CA LEU A 370 -29.14 -95.51 -11.15
C LEU A 370 -30.64 -95.67 -10.84
N LEU A 371 -31.35 -94.60 -10.49
CA LEU A 371 -32.81 -94.62 -10.29
C LEU A 371 -33.56 -94.93 -11.59
N ALA A 372 -33.13 -94.38 -12.72
CA ALA A 372 -33.68 -94.70 -14.04
C ALA A 372 -33.45 -96.17 -14.41
N LEU A 373 -32.25 -96.71 -14.17
CA LEU A 373 -31.95 -98.13 -14.42
C LEU A 373 -32.75 -99.07 -13.50
N ILE A 374 -32.92 -98.72 -12.22
CA ILE A 374 -33.74 -99.50 -11.27
C ILE A 374 -35.23 -99.50 -11.67
N THR A 375 -35.77 -98.35 -12.08
CA THR A 375 -37.16 -98.25 -12.54
C THR A 375 -37.39 -99.01 -13.84
N LEU A 376 -36.45 -98.93 -14.79
CA LEU A 376 -36.52 -99.67 -16.06
C LEU A 376 -36.37 -101.19 -15.86
N TRP A 377 -35.53 -101.64 -14.92
CA TRP A 377 -35.43 -103.04 -14.52
C TRP A 377 -36.72 -103.56 -13.88
N ARG A 378 -37.35 -102.80 -12.97
CA ARG A 378 -38.66 -103.16 -12.38
C ARG A 378 -39.78 -103.26 -13.43
N LEU A 379 -39.81 -102.35 -14.41
CA LEU A 379 -40.78 -102.38 -15.51
C LEU A 379 -40.57 -103.60 -16.41
N ARG A 380 -39.31 -103.98 -16.68
CA ARG A 380 -38.99 -105.18 -17.48
C ARG A 380 -39.36 -106.48 -16.75
N ARG A 381 -39.19 -106.53 -15.43
CA ARG A 381 -39.58 -107.70 -14.61
C ARG A 381 -41.09 -107.91 -14.61
N ARG A 382 -41.89 -106.84 -14.53
CA ARG A 382 -43.37 -106.92 -14.64
C ARG A 382 -43.83 -107.41 -16.02
N LYS A 383 -43.14 -107.02 -17.10
CA LYS A 383 -43.48 -107.48 -18.46
C LYS A 383 -43.20 -108.96 -18.70
N ASN A 384 -42.30 -109.58 -17.95
CA ASN A 384 -41.96 -111.00 -18.07
C ASN A 384 -42.83 -111.90 -17.19
N GLU A 385 -43.70 -111.33 -16.34
CA GLU A 385 -44.73 -112.10 -15.59
C GLU A 385 -46.04 -112.24 -16.39
N ASP A 386 -46.23 -111.49 -17.48
CA ASP A 386 -47.44 -111.53 -18.34
C ASP A 386 -47.29 -112.41 -19.60
N THR A 387 -46.18 -113.14 -19.77
CA THR A 387 -45.99 -114.08 -20.88
C THR A 387 -45.69 -115.50 -20.39
N THR A 388 -46.71 -116.13 -19.81
CA THR A 388 -46.93 -117.59 -19.81
C THR A 388 -48.36 -117.82 -20.30
N PRO A 389 -48.57 -118.23 -21.57
CA PRO A 389 -49.84 -118.80 -21.99
C PRO A 389 -49.83 -120.32 -21.79
N ASP A 390 -50.94 -120.84 -21.25
CA ASP A 390 -51.35 -122.22 -21.36
C ASP A 390 -51.48 -122.64 -22.84
N SER A 391 -51.26 -123.95 -23.06
CA SER A 391 -51.38 -124.76 -24.29
C SER A 391 -50.29 -124.64 -25.36
#